data_AF-C1N4Q5-F1
#
_entry.id   AF-C1N4Q5-F1
#
_cell.length_a   1.000
_cell.length_b   1.000
_cell.length_c   1.000
_cell.angle_alpha   90.00
_cell.angle_beta   90.00
_cell.angle_gamma   90.00
#
_symmetry.space_group_name_H-M   'P 1'
#
loop_
_entity.id
_entity.type
_entity.pdbx_description
1 polymer ?
#
loop_
_entity_poly.entity_id
_entity_poly.type
_entity_poly.pdbx_seq_one_letter_code
_entity_poly.pdbx_strand_id
1 'polypeptide(L)'
;MDALLSGGGFDFAAAAGFASSQQNGFLPAHEAERVVESLREFTIEDVGSPAWSSQRQSLERLNVQAHHNAVTNSDEFVKEFLVSHDKVATLVHELLVIEAWKANVRFPEDALEASTTNMNAYLACYFEATLVNLLEIAFYHQDACEAAGDDALLELTDYCARALVYLNAGAKKDAEDAMRKKTAKELVNQTAAEELREKVRDARFATACCALTVLRYLTDYVNQVPLCVMARLLGAFSSR
;
A
#
# COMPACT_ATOMS: atom_id res chain seq x y z
N MET A 1 -6.88 -16.60 -17.90
CA MET A 1 -7.16 -15.69 -16.77
C MET A 1 -6.45 -16.14 -15.50
N ASP A 2 -6.07 -17.42 -15.38
CA ASP A 2 -5.27 -17.95 -14.24
C ASP A 2 -3.78 -17.55 -14.24
N ALA A 3 -3.23 -17.03 -15.34
CA ALA A 3 -1.81 -16.68 -15.44
C ALA A 3 -1.45 -15.29 -14.86
N LEU A 4 -2.44 -14.44 -14.54
CA LEU A 4 -2.22 -13.12 -13.91
C LEU A 4 -2.26 -13.18 -12.38
N LEU A 5 -2.80 -14.25 -11.80
CA LEU A 5 -2.94 -14.44 -10.35
C LEU A 5 -1.80 -15.27 -9.74
N SER A 6 -1.00 -15.97 -10.56
CA SER A 6 0.02 -16.91 -10.05
C SER A 6 1.45 -16.38 -10.04
N GLY A 7 1.71 -15.09 -10.33
CA GLY A 7 3.10 -14.62 -10.48
C GLY A 7 3.32 -13.12 -10.39
N GLY A 8 2.40 -12.36 -9.78
CA GLY A 8 2.36 -10.91 -9.90
C GLY A 8 2.42 -10.13 -8.60
N GLY A 9 2.87 -10.70 -7.48
CA GLY A 9 3.23 -9.87 -6.33
C GLY A 9 4.37 -8.95 -6.74
N PHE A 10 4.10 -7.66 -6.94
CA PHE A 10 5.15 -6.69 -7.22
C PHE A 10 6.03 -6.63 -5.96
N ASP A 11 7.22 -7.22 -6.03
CA ASP A 11 8.13 -7.27 -4.89
C ASP A 11 8.71 -5.86 -4.66
N PHE A 12 7.98 -5.08 -3.87
CA PHE A 12 8.38 -3.74 -3.44
C PHE A 12 9.74 -3.78 -2.72
N ALA A 13 10.08 -4.88 -2.03
CA ALA A 13 11.38 -5.02 -1.37
C ALA A 13 12.52 -5.19 -2.38
N ALA A 14 12.28 -5.89 -3.50
CA ALA A 14 13.22 -5.96 -4.62
C ALA A 14 13.36 -4.62 -5.36
N ALA A 15 12.25 -3.88 -5.56
CA ALA A 15 12.24 -2.59 -6.25
C ALA A 15 12.98 -1.46 -5.47
N ALA A 16 13.05 -1.59 -4.13
CA ALA A 16 13.66 -0.62 -3.22
C ALA A 16 15.16 -0.82 -2.96
N GLY A 17 15.81 -1.83 -3.54
CA GLY A 17 17.26 -2.02 -3.39
C GLY A 17 17.75 -2.37 -1.97
N PHE A 18 16.83 -2.70 -1.05
CA PHE A 18 17.15 -3.12 0.33
C PHE A 18 17.52 -4.62 0.45
N ALA A 19 17.71 -5.30 -0.68
CA ALA A 19 17.93 -6.75 -0.78
C ALA A 19 19.25 -7.28 -0.20
N SER A 20 19.98 -6.53 0.64
CA SER A 20 21.33 -6.91 1.08
C SER A 20 21.57 -6.98 2.59
N SER A 21 20.56 -7.00 3.47
CA SER A 21 20.87 -7.14 4.92
C SER A 21 19.90 -7.89 5.84
N GLN A 22 18.80 -8.50 5.38
CA GLN A 22 17.94 -9.30 6.29
C GLN A 22 18.04 -10.81 6.05
N GLN A 23 19.20 -11.40 6.38
CA GLN A 23 19.34 -12.84 6.62
C GLN A 23 18.82 -13.26 8.02
N ASN A 24 17.57 -12.90 8.34
CA ASN A 24 16.86 -13.47 9.49
C ASN A 24 15.33 -13.48 9.23
N GLY A 25 14.97 -13.95 8.03
CA GLY A 25 13.88 -13.38 7.22
C GLY A 25 12.45 -13.88 7.43
N PHE A 26 12.16 -14.72 8.43
CA PHE A 26 10.80 -15.19 8.67
C PHE A 26 10.37 -14.92 10.11
N LEU A 27 9.18 -14.32 10.25
CA LEU A 27 8.59 -13.94 11.52
C LEU A 27 7.83 -15.15 12.07
N PRO A 28 8.24 -15.76 13.18
CA PRO A 28 7.49 -16.88 13.75
C PRO A 28 6.11 -16.40 14.21
N ALA A 29 5.10 -17.29 14.17
CA ALA A 29 3.69 -16.93 14.40
C ALA A 29 3.46 -16.14 15.70
N HIS A 30 4.07 -16.54 16.81
CA HIS A 30 3.94 -15.83 18.10
C HIS A 30 4.54 -14.42 18.09
N GLU A 31 5.59 -14.18 17.30
CA GLU A 31 6.17 -12.83 17.16
C GLU A 31 5.27 -11.98 16.26
N ALA A 32 4.71 -12.57 15.20
CA ALA A 32 3.73 -11.92 14.34
C ALA A 32 2.47 -11.49 15.10
N GLU A 33 1.91 -12.38 15.91
CA GLU A 33 0.75 -12.11 16.76
C GLU A 33 1.00 -10.92 17.70
N ARG A 34 2.12 -10.93 18.43
CA ARG A 34 2.50 -9.81 19.31
C ARG A 34 2.66 -8.49 18.57
N VAL A 35 3.23 -8.53 17.35
CA VAL A 35 3.36 -7.34 16.53
C VAL A 35 1.98 -6.81 16.14
N VAL A 36 1.09 -7.68 15.67
CA VAL A 36 -0.29 -7.33 15.29
C VAL A 36 -1.05 -6.75 16.48
N GLU A 37 -0.98 -7.39 17.64
CA GLU A 37 -1.62 -6.91 18.87
C GLU A 37 -1.17 -5.48 19.25
N SER A 38 0.12 -5.20 19.07
CA SER A 38 0.72 -3.90 19.41
C SER A 38 0.43 -2.77 18.41
N LEU A 39 -0.21 -3.07 17.27
CA LEU A 39 -0.55 -2.05 16.27
C LEU A 39 -1.50 -1.02 16.86
N ARG A 40 -1.21 0.26 16.58
CA ARG A 40 -2.00 1.40 17.02
C ARG A 40 -2.23 2.38 15.88
N GLU A 41 -3.25 3.20 16.06
CA GLU A 41 -3.57 4.31 15.17
C GLU A 41 -2.68 5.52 15.48
N PHE A 42 -2.23 6.19 14.43
CA PHE A 42 -1.48 7.42 14.48
C PHE A 42 -2.28 8.57 13.87
N THR A 43 -1.95 9.80 14.27
CA THR A 43 -2.50 10.99 13.63
C THR A 43 -1.54 11.51 12.55
N ILE A 44 -2.01 12.44 11.72
CA ILE A 44 -1.18 13.07 10.67
C ILE A 44 0.05 13.76 11.27
N GLU A 45 -0.05 14.26 12.51
CA GLU A 45 1.04 14.95 13.23
C GLU A 45 2.13 13.99 13.71
N ASP A 46 1.79 12.71 13.92
CA ASP A 46 2.71 11.69 14.41
C ASP A 46 3.54 11.03 13.29
N VAL A 47 3.23 11.34 12.03
CA VAL A 47 3.93 10.79 10.86
C VAL A 47 5.39 11.27 10.88
N GLY A 48 6.31 10.31 10.83
CA GLY A 48 7.75 10.57 10.99
C GLY A 48 8.26 10.49 12.42
N SER A 49 7.40 10.28 13.42
CA SER A 49 7.84 9.99 14.79
C SER A 49 8.62 8.66 14.86
N PRO A 50 9.50 8.48 15.88
CA PRO A 50 10.22 7.22 16.08
C PRO A 50 9.27 6.02 16.26
N ALA A 51 8.13 6.25 16.92
CA ALA A 51 7.14 5.20 17.14
C ALA A 51 6.42 4.81 15.85
N TRP A 52 6.02 5.78 15.02
CA TRP A 52 5.47 5.51 13.70
C TRP A 52 6.46 4.75 12.82
N SER A 53 7.73 5.17 12.82
CA SER A 53 8.79 4.50 12.06
C SER A 53 9.00 3.05 12.49
N SER A 54 8.92 2.77 13.79
CA SER A 54 8.99 1.41 14.33
C SER A 54 7.80 0.55 13.88
N GLN A 55 6.57 1.09 13.94
CA GLN A 55 5.38 0.38 13.47
C GLN A 55 5.45 0.11 11.97
N ARG A 56 5.90 1.08 11.17
CA ARG A 56 6.12 0.89 9.73
C ARG A 56 7.05 -0.28 9.44
N GLN A 57 8.21 -0.34 10.11
CA GLN A 57 9.15 -1.44 9.93
C GLN A 57 8.55 -2.80 10.34
N SER A 58 7.77 -2.81 11.42
CA SER A 58 7.03 -4.01 11.83
C SER A 58 6.00 -4.46 10.78
N LEU A 59 5.25 -3.52 10.21
CA LEU A 59 4.28 -3.78 9.14
C LEU A 59 4.94 -4.26 7.85
N GLU A 60 6.12 -3.74 7.51
CA GLU A 60 6.93 -4.26 6.39
C GLU A 60 7.28 -5.73 6.57
N ARG A 61 7.70 -6.12 7.79
CA ARG A 61 8.04 -7.52 8.09
C ARG A 61 6.81 -8.42 8.05
N LEU A 62 5.67 -7.94 8.57
CA LEU A 62 4.39 -8.65 8.45
C LEU A 62 3.96 -8.81 6.99
N ASN A 63 4.14 -7.78 6.17
CA ASN A 63 3.80 -7.82 4.75
C ASN A 63 4.62 -8.86 3.98
N VAL A 64 5.94 -8.91 4.22
CA VAL A 64 6.81 -9.96 3.62
C VAL A 64 6.36 -11.36 4.07
N GLN A 65 6.02 -11.53 5.35
CA GLN A 65 5.54 -12.81 5.88
C GLN A 65 4.17 -13.20 5.30
N ALA A 66 3.24 -12.26 5.16
CA ALA A 66 1.91 -12.51 4.60
C ALA A 66 1.99 -12.96 3.13
N HIS A 67 2.85 -12.31 2.34
CA HIS A 67 3.15 -12.75 0.97
C HIS A 67 3.72 -14.16 0.93
N HIS A 68 4.66 -14.45 1.82
CA HIS A 68 5.23 -15.79 1.90
C HIS A 68 4.16 -16.84 2.23
N ASN A 69 3.27 -16.55 3.19
CA ASN A 69 2.18 -17.45 3.56
C ASN A 69 1.27 -17.75 2.36
N ALA A 70 0.87 -16.71 1.63
CA ALA A 70 0.02 -16.83 0.45
C ALA A 70 0.70 -17.63 -0.68
N VAL A 71 1.96 -17.32 -1.03
CA VAL A 71 2.70 -17.99 -2.11
C VAL A 71 2.95 -19.47 -1.79
N THR A 72 3.22 -19.79 -0.52
CA THR A 72 3.47 -21.18 -0.09
C THR A 72 2.19 -21.98 0.15
N ASN A 73 1.01 -21.36 0.04
CA ASN A 73 -0.27 -21.92 0.49
C ASN A 73 -0.15 -22.53 1.90
N SER A 74 0.60 -21.86 2.78
CA SER A 74 0.74 -22.26 4.18
C SER A 74 -0.34 -21.59 5.03
N ASP A 75 -0.31 -21.82 6.34
CA ASP A 75 -1.27 -21.22 7.26
C ASP A 75 -1.18 -19.68 7.22
N GLU A 76 -2.28 -19.02 6.90
CA GLU A 76 -2.35 -17.56 6.73
C GLU A 76 -2.47 -16.84 8.07
N PHE A 77 -1.61 -17.20 9.02
CA PHE A 77 -1.68 -16.73 10.39
C PHE A 77 -1.63 -15.19 10.51
N VAL A 78 -0.94 -14.49 9.61
CA VAL A 78 -0.91 -13.01 9.63
C VAL A 78 -2.30 -12.44 9.39
N LYS A 79 -3.05 -12.99 8.42
CA LYS A 79 -4.44 -12.60 8.16
C LYS A 79 -5.32 -12.93 9.37
N GLU A 80 -5.19 -14.15 9.90
CA GLU A 80 -5.97 -14.59 11.07
C GLU A 80 -5.75 -13.68 12.28
N PHE A 81 -4.52 -13.26 12.55
CA PHE A 81 -4.23 -12.34 13.65
C PHE A 81 -4.78 -10.95 13.39
N LEU A 82 -4.72 -10.43 12.16
CA LEU A 82 -5.29 -9.12 11.80
C LEU A 82 -6.81 -9.11 12.03
N VAL A 83 -7.50 -10.19 11.67
CA VAL A 83 -8.93 -10.37 11.90
C VAL A 83 -9.24 -10.56 13.39
N SER A 84 -8.54 -11.47 14.06
CA SER A 84 -8.79 -11.84 15.46
C SER A 84 -8.55 -10.69 16.45
N HIS A 85 -7.61 -9.79 16.14
CA HIS A 85 -7.29 -8.62 16.97
C HIS A 85 -7.95 -7.32 16.48
N ASP A 86 -8.89 -7.39 15.52
CA ASP A 86 -9.63 -6.24 14.99
C ASP A 86 -8.70 -5.12 14.46
N LYS A 87 -7.63 -5.52 13.77
CA LYS A 87 -6.60 -4.59 13.25
C LYS A 87 -6.78 -4.22 11.80
N VAL A 88 -7.73 -4.82 11.10
CA VAL A 88 -8.04 -4.47 9.70
C VAL A 88 -8.47 -3.01 9.60
N ALA A 89 -9.36 -2.55 10.49
CA ALA A 89 -9.75 -1.14 10.59
C ALA A 89 -8.55 -0.21 10.87
N THR A 90 -7.66 -0.62 11.78
CA THR A 90 -6.42 0.14 12.07
C THR A 90 -5.52 0.27 10.85
N LEU A 91 -5.37 -0.78 10.02
CA LEU A 91 -4.59 -0.69 8.78
C LEU A 91 -5.21 0.28 7.77
N VAL A 92 -6.55 0.30 7.66
CA VAL A 92 -7.25 1.27 6.81
C VAL A 92 -7.06 2.70 7.34
N HIS A 93 -7.16 2.91 8.65
CA HIS A 93 -6.88 4.22 9.26
C HIS A 93 -5.46 4.71 8.94
N GLU A 94 -4.45 3.86 9.13
CA GLU A 94 -3.05 4.20 8.80
C GLU A 94 -2.87 4.51 7.31
N LEU A 95 -3.59 3.81 6.42
CA LEU A 95 -3.58 4.07 4.98
C LEU A 95 -4.13 5.46 4.65
N LEU A 96 -5.23 5.85 5.28
CA LEU A 96 -5.84 7.16 5.08
C LEU A 96 -4.96 8.28 5.67
N VAL A 97 -4.32 8.03 6.82
CA VAL A 97 -3.38 8.98 7.43
C VAL A 97 -2.20 9.24 6.50
N ILE A 98 -1.60 8.20 5.91
CA ILE A 98 -0.47 8.39 4.99
C ILE A 98 -0.90 9.04 3.67
N GLU A 99 -2.10 8.72 3.17
CA GLU A 99 -2.67 9.41 2.00
C GLU A 99 -2.88 10.90 2.28
N ALA A 100 -3.53 11.24 3.40
CA ALA A 100 -3.80 12.61 3.81
C ALA A 100 -2.50 13.38 4.10
N TRP A 101 -1.52 12.74 4.73
CA TRP A 101 -0.21 13.33 4.95
C TRP A 101 0.47 13.68 3.62
N LYS A 102 0.48 12.77 2.64
CA LYS A 102 1.04 13.05 1.30
C LYS A 102 0.30 14.17 0.56
N ALA A 103 -1.01 14.30 0.76
CA ALA A 103 -1.81 15.36 0.14
C ALA A 103 -1.55 16.75 0.77
N ASN A 104 -1.34 16.79 2.09
CA ASN A 104 -1.14 18.04 2.85
C ASN A 104 0.32 18.49 2.90
N VAL A 105 1.26 17.56 2.98
CA VAL A 105 2.70 17.83 2.83
C VAL A 105 3.00 18.00 1.34
N ARG A 106 2.49 19.09 0.77
CA ARG A 106 2.88 19.52 -0.57
C ARG A 106 4.35 19.91 -0.49
N PHE A 107 5.24 18.97 -0.83
CA PHE A 107 6.67 19.22 -0.97
C PHE A 107 6.84 20.45 -1.87
N PRO A 108 7.36 21.59 -1.35
CA PRO A 108 7.79 22.66 -2.23
C PRO A 108 8.80 22.04 -3.22
N GLU A 109 8.67 22.31 -4.51
CA GLU A 109 9.60 21.78 -5.52
C GLU A 109 11.06 22.10 -5.16
N ASP A 110 11.28 23.19 -4.42
CA ASP A 110 12.56 23.66 -3.89
C ASP A 110 13.09 22.82 -2.70
N ALA A 111 12.21 22.15 -1.95
CA ALA A 111 12.58 21.30 -0.81
C ALA A 111 13.06 19.90 -1.25
N LEU A 112 12.88 19.56 -2.53
CA LEU A 112 13.38 18.33 -3.14
C LEU A 112 14.91 18.34 -3.35
N GLU A 113 15.56 19.49 -3.11
CA GLU A 113 17.03 19.59 -3.07
C GLU A 113 17.61 19.20 -1.70
N ALA A 114 16.79 19.16 -0.64
CA ALA A 114 17.21 18.70 0.68
C ALA A 114 17.11 17.17 0.77
N SER A 115 18.27 16.51 0.91
CA SER A 115 18.40 15.03 0.93
C SER A 115 17.51 14.32 1.96
N THR A 116 17.19 14.97 3.08
CA THR A 116 16.34 14.40 4.14
C THR A 116 14.86 14.40 3.79
N THR A 117 14.36 15.45 3.13
CA THR A 117 12.95 15.58 2.72
C THR A 117 12.58 14.53 1.67
N ASN A 118 13.52 14.28 0.75
CA ASN A 118 13.46 13.25 -0.28
C ASN A 118 13.25 11.84 0.28
N MET A 119 14.02 11.48 1.31
CA MET A 119 13.92 10.16 1.94
C MET A 119 12.56 9.96 2.61
N ASN A 120 12.03 10.96 3.31
CA ASN A 120 10.75 10.85 4.00
C ASN A 120 9.56 10.71 3.03
N ALA A 121 9.59 11.44 1.90
CA ALA A 121 8.59 11.31 0.84
C ALA A 121 8.54 9.88 0.28
N TYR A 122 9.72 9.32 0.00
CA TYR A 122 9.85 7.97 -0.50
C TYR A 122 9.37 6.92 0.51
N LEU A 123 9.79 7.04 1.77
CA LEU A 123 9.35 6.14 2.83
C LEU A 123 7.84 6.20 3.06
N ALA A 124 7.22 7.36 2.90
CA ALA A 124 5.76 7.51 2.97
C ALA A 124 5.04 6.79 1.82
N CYS A 125 5.50 6.96 0.58
CA CYS A 125 4.96 6.23 -0.57
C CYS A 125 5.15 4.71 -0.44
N TYR A 126 6.30 4.28 0.07
CA TYR A 126 6.58 2.87 0.30
C TYR A 126 5.71 2.28 1.41
N PHE A 127 5.45 3.06 2.47
CA PHE A 127 4.56 2.62 3.54
C PHE A 127 3.12 2.46 3.07
N GLU A 128 2.62 3.41 2.29
CA GLU A 128 1.32 3.28 1.64
C GLU A 128 1.22 2.00 0.82
N ALA A 129 2.24 1.71 -0.01
CA ALA A 129 2.29 0.46 -0.77
C ALA A 129 2.23 -0.78 0.13
N THR A 130 2.97 -0.78 1.24
CA THR A 130 2.98 -1.88 2.22
C THR A 130 1.60 -2.10 2.84
N LEU A 131 0.89 -1.02 3.20
CA LEU A 131 -0.46 -1.08 3.77
C LEU A 131 -1.47 -1.63 2.76
N VAL A 132 -1.52 -1.08 1.55
CA VAL A 132 -2.46 -1.53 0.51
C VAL A 132 -2.21 -3.00 0.15
N ASN A 133 -0.95 -3.40 0.08
CA ASN A 133 -0.56 -4.78 -0.23
C ASN A 133 -0.92 -5.77 0.88
N LEU A 134 -0.78 -5.37 2.15
CA LEU A 134 -1.22 -6.18 3.28
C LEU A 134 -2.75 -6.31 3.32
N LEU A 135 -3.46 -5.21 3.02
CA LEU A 135 -4.92 -5.20 2.85
C LEU A 135 -5.36 -6.06 1.66
N GLU A 136 -4.64 -6.03 0.53
CA GLU A 136 -4.90 -6.87 -0.64
C GLU A 136 -4.85 -8.36 -0.29
N ILE A 137 -3.84 -8.79 0.48
CA ILE A 137 -3.76 -10.18 0.95
C ILE A 137 -4.89 -10.49 1.93
N ALA A 138 -5.18 -9.61 2.88
CA ALA A 138 -6.23 -9.85 3.86
C ALA A 138 -7.62 -9.97 3.21
N PHE A 139 -7.98 -9.02 2.33
CA PHE A 139 -9.27 -8.97 1.64
C PHE A 139 -9.44 -10.01 0.53
N TYR A 140 -8.42 -10.82 0.25
CA TYR A 140 -8.61 -12.02 -0.56
C TYR A 140 -9.64 -12.98 0.07
N HIS A 141 -9.81 -12.91 1.39
CA HIS A 141 -10.84 -13.65 2.12
C HIS A 141 -11.97 -12.75 2.60
N GLN A 142 -13.19 -13.28 2.56
CA GLN A 142 -14.40 -12.55 2.89
C GLN A 142 -14.47 -12.15 4.39
N ASP A 143 -13.97 -12.99 5.29
CA ASP A 143 -13.96 -12.75 6.74
C ASP A 143 -13.18 -11.48 7.11
N ALA A 144 -12.11 -11.16 6.39
CA ALA A 144 -11.39 -9.91 6.56
C ALA A 144 -12.21 -8.67 6.13
N CYS A 145 -13.10 -8.81 5.14
CA CYS A 145 -14.03 -7.74 4.77
C CYS A 145 -15.00 -7.46 5.92
N GLU A 146 -15.58 -8.51 6.50
CA GLU A 146 -16.53 -8.39 7.61
C GLU A 146 -15.86 -7.80 8.87
N ALA A 147 -14.60 -8.15 9.12
CA ALA A 147 -13.82 -7.65 10.25
C ALA A 147 -13.38 -6.18 10.11
N ALA A 148 -13.34 -5.61 8.90
CA ALA A 148 -12.92 -4.22 8.71
C ALA A 148 -13.91 -3.19 9.29
N GLY A 149 -15.20 -3.55 9.36
CA GLY A 149 -16.27 -2.64 9.79
C GLY A 149 -16.70 -1.64 8.71
N ASP A 150 -17.94 -1.16 8.84
CA ASP A 150 -18.63 -0.39 7.80
C ASP A 150 -17.92 0.91 7.40
N ASP A 151 -17.47 1.67 8.39
CA ASP A 151 -16.82 2.98 8.17
C ASP A 151 -15.48 2.81 7.46
N ALA A 152 -14.66 1.83 7.87
CA ALA A 152 -13.37 1.58 7.24
C ALA A 152 -13.54 1.09 5.80
N LEU A 153 -14.50 0.19 5.53
CA LEU A 153 -14.78 -0.27 4.17
C LEU A 153 -15.24 0.87 3.24
N LEU A 154 -16.03 1.80 3.78
CA LEU A 154 -16.49 2.96 3.03
C LEU A 154 -15.33 3.87 2.63
N GLU A 155 -14.46 4.21 3.59
CA GLU A 155 -13.28 5.05 3.33
C GLU A 155 -12.27 4.36 2.40
N LEU A 156 -12.08 3.05 2.56
CA LEU A 156 -11.24 2.25 1.67
C LEU A 156 -11.81 2.21 0.23
N THR A 157 -13.13 2.16 0.08
CA THR A 157 -13.78 2.26 -1.23
C THR A 157 -13.49 3.60 -1.89
N ASP A 158 -13.51 4.68 -1.12
CA ASP A 158 -13.18 6.01 -1.61
C ASP A 158 -11.70 6.16 -1.96
N TYR A 159 -10.79 5.55 -1.18
CA TYR A 159 -9.39 5.40 -1.53
C TYR A 159 -9.21 4.69 -2.88
N CYS A 160 -9.86 3.54 -3.05
CA CYS A 160 -9.80 2.76 -4.29
C CYS A 160 -10.35 3.53 -5.50
N ALA A 161 -11.43 4.29 -5.31
CA ALA A 161 -11.99 5.14 -6.37
C ALA A 161 -10.99 6.23 -6.81
N ARG A 162 -10.27 6.86 -5.88
CA ARG A 162 -9.20 7.83 -6.21
C ARG A 162 -8.04 7.16 -6.95
N ALA A 163 -7.64 5.96 -6.53
CA ALA A 163 -6.62 5.18 -7.21
C ALA A 163 -7.03 4.85 -8.66
N LEU A 164 -8.29 4.47 -8.89
CA LEU A 164 -8.82 4.20 -10.23
C LEU A 164 -8.85 5.47 -11.10
N VAL A 165 -9.24 6.62 -10.55
CA VAL A 165 -9.19 7.91 -11.27
C VAL A 165 -7.75 8.21 -11.72
N TYR A 166 -6.77 7.98 -10.86
CA TYR A 166 -5.35 8.11 -11.21
C TYR A 166 -4.94 7.15 -12.34
N LEU A 167 -5.31 5.87 -12.27
CA LEU A 167 -5.01 4.89 -13.32
C LEU A 167 -5.62 5.29 -14.67
N ASN A 168 -6.84 5.83 -14.66
CA ASN A 168 -7.54 6.21 -15.88
C ASN A 168 -7.05 7.52 -16.51
N ALA A 169 -6.58 8.49 -15.72
CA ALA A 169 -6.26 9.83 -16.20
C ALA A 169 -4.76 10.23 -16.10
N GLY A 170 -4.07 9.75 -15.07
CA GLY A 170 -2.70 10.12 -14.74
C GLY A 170 -1.66 9.10 -15.20
N ALA A 171 -1.93 7.80 -14.98
CA ALA A 171 -0.95 6.74 -15.17
C ALA A 171 -0.39 6.63 -16.60
N LYS A 172 -1.17 7.02 -17.63
CA LYS A 172 -0.67 7.04 -19.00
C LYS A 172 0.50 8.01 -19.19
N LYS A 173 0.43 9.20 -18.57
CA LYS A 173 1.51 10.20 -18.66
C LYS A 173 2.76 9.70 -17.94
N ASP A 174 2.57 9.14 -16.75
CA ASP A 174 3.66 8.58 -15.95
C ASP A 174 4.34 7.40 -16.67
N ALA A 175 3.57 6.56 -17.38
CA ALA A 175 4.09 5.47 -18.19
C ALA A 175 4.85 5.96 -19.44
N GLU A 176 4.34 6.99 -20.13
CA GLU A 176 5.02 7.61 -21.28
C GLU A 176 6.36 8.24 -20.85
N ASP A 177 6.40 8.90 -19.69
CA ASP A 177 7.60 9.49 -19.12
C ASP A 177 8.62 8.44 -18.68
N ALA A 178 8.18 7.32 -18.10
CA ALA A 178 9.05 6.20 -17.71
C ALA A 178 9.63 5.45 -18.93
N MET A 179 8.87 5.35 -20.03
CA MET A 179 9.29 4.66 -21.24
C MET A 179 10.17 5.54 -22.16
N ARG A 180 10.31 6.83 -21.86
CA ARG A 180 11.19 7.75 -22.58
C ARG A 180 12.63 7.27 -22.45
N LYS A 181 13.20 6.76 -23.56
CA LYS A 181 14.61 6.34 -23.64
C LYS A 181 15.52 7.50 -23.27
N LYS A 182 16.08 7.46 -22.05
CA LYS A 182 17.10 8.41 -21.62
C LYS A 182 18.40 8.12 -22.35
N THR A 183 19.03 9.17 -22.85
CA THR A 183 20.32 9.07 -23.52
C THR A 183 21.40 8.73 -22.47
N ALA A 184 22.48 8.03 -22.85
CA ALA A 184 23.59 7.73 -21.93
C ALA A 184 24.14 8.95 -21.18
N LYS A 185 24.05 10.14 -21.79
CA LYS A 185 24.45 11.43 -21.21
C LYS A 185 23.45 11.98 -20.17
N GLU A 186 22.17 11.66 -20.31
CA GLU A 186 21.11 12.01 -19.34
C GLU A 186 21.09 11.05 -18.15
N LEU A 187 21.50 9.78 -18.34
CA LEU A 187 21.68 8.82 -17.26
C LEU A 187 22.86 9.18 -16.34
N VAL A 188 23.96 9.69 -16.91
CA VAL A 188 25.15 10.09 -16.15
C VAL A 188 24.95 11.41 -15.38
N ASN A 189 24.07 12.29 -15.87
CA ASN A 189 23.77 13.58 -15.24
C ASN A 189 22.47 13.57 -14.41
N GLN A 190 21.87 12.41 -14.17
CA GLN A 190 20.66 12.33 -13.37
C GLN A 190 20.91 12.81 -11.95
N THR A 191 20.03 13.69 -11.49
CA THR A 191 20.04 14.12 -10.10
C THR A 191 19.37 13.06 -9.23
N ALA A 192 19.81 12.91 -7.98
CA ALA A 192 19.18 12.01 -7.01
C ALA A 192 17.68 12.30 -6.83
N ALA A 193 17.27 13.56 -7.03
CA ALA A 193 15.87 13.98 -7.01
C ALA A 193 15.04 13.45 -8.20
N GLU A 194 15.63 13.34 -9.39
CA GLU A 194 14.97 12.77 -10.57
C GLU A 194 14.80 11.25 -10.46
N GLU A 195 15.83 10.55 -10.00
CA GLU A 195 15.76 9.11 -9.73
C GLU A 195 14.68 8.79 -8.69
N LEU A 196 14.61 9.61 -7.63
CA LEU A 196 13.57 9.46 -6.61
C LEU A 196 12.16 9.65 -7.17
N ARG A 197 11.95 10.66 -8.02
CA ARG A 197 10.65 10.89 -8.66
C ARG A 197 10.22 9.70 -9.50
N GLU A 198 11.16 9.05 -10.18
CA GLU A 198 10.89 7.81 -10.92
C GLU A 198 10.42 6.69 -10.01
N LYS A 199 11.17 6.43 -8.95
CA LYS A 199 10.81 5.42 -7.96
C LYS A 199 9.45 5.68 -7.31
N VAL A 200 9.13 6.94 -7.02
CA VAL A 200 7.83 7.33 -6.47
C VAL A 200 6.69 7.10 -7.47
N ARG A 201 6.89 7.39 -8.76
CA ARG A 201 5.89 7.12 -9.81
C ARG A 201 5.64 5.63 -9.97
N ASP A 202 6.70 4.82 -10.02
CA ASP A 202 6.60 3.36 -10.14
C ASP A 202 5.87 2.78 -8.92
N ALA A 203 6.25 3.22 -7.72
CA ALA A 203 5.58 2.79 -6.49
C ALA A 203 4.10 3.15 -6.50
N ARG A 204 3.75 4.41 -6.85
CA ARG A 204 2.36 4.87 -6.93
C ARG A 204 1.53 4.06 -7.93
N PHE A 205 2.11 3.72 -9.08
CA PHE A 205 1.43 2.90 -10.07
C PHE A 205 1.15 1.49 -9.52
N ALA A 206 2.15 0.84 -8.93
CA ALA A 206 1.98 -0.47 -8.33
C ALA A 206 0.96 -0.45 -7.17
N THR A 207 1.01 0.54 -6.28
CA THR A 207 0.01 0.73 -5.21
C THR A 207 -1.40 0.89 -5.77
N ALA A 208 -1.57 1.66 -6.84
CA ALA A 208 -2.87 1.84 -7.47
C ALA A 208 -3.40 0.55 -8.11
N CYS A 209 -2.53 -0.32 -8.65
CA CYS A 209 -2.90 -1.65 -9.11
C CYS A 209 -3.37 -2.54 -7.95
N CYS A 210 -2.66 -2.57 -6.82
CA CYS A 210 -3.10 -3.30 -5.63
C CYS A 210 -4.46 -2.79 -5.11
N ALA A 211 -4.66 -1.48 -5.10
CA ALA A 211 -5.94 -0.86 -4.73
C ALA A 211 -7.08 -1.28 -5.68
N LEU A 212 -6.79 -1.48 -6.96
CA LEU A 212 -7.76 -2.01 -7.92
C LEU A 212 -8.10 -3.48 -7.63
N THR A 213 -7.14 -4.29 -7.20
CA THR A 213 -7.41 -5.67 -6.74
C THR A 213 -8.30 -5.66 -5.50
N VAL A 214 -8.01 -4.80 -4.52
CA VAL A 214 -8.86 -4.61 -3.33
C VAL A 214 -10.27 -4.22 -3.74
N LEU A 215 -10.42 -3.25 -4.64
CA LEU A 215 -11.72 -2.85 -5.18
C LEU A 215 -12.47 -4.02 -5.82
N ARG A 216 -11.75 -4.87 -6.59
CA ARG A 216 -12.34 -6.07 -7.18
C ARG A 216 -12.88 -7.01 -6.09
N TYR A 217 -12.12 -7.26 -5.03
CA TYR A 217 -12.59 -8.08 -3.92
C TYR A 217 -13.85 -7.51 -3.26
N LEU A 218 -13.88 -6.20 -2.99
CA LEU A 218 -15.07 -5.54 -2.46
C LEU A 218 -16.28 -5.69 -3.39
N THR A 219 -16.09 -5.67 -4.71
CA THR A 219 -17.18 -5.92 -5.68
C THR A 219 -17.58 -7.39 -5.77
N ASP A 220 -16.66 -8.33 -5.58
CA ASP A 220 -16.97 -9.77 -5.56
C ASP A 220 -17.83 -10.11 -4.33
N TYR A 221 -17.60 -9.43 -3.21
CA TYR A 221 -18.36 -9.57 -1.96
C TYR A 221 -19.51 -8.55 -1.82
N VAL A 222 -19.98 -7.95 -2.92
CA VAL A 222 -20.97 -6.85 -2.89
C VAL A 222 -22.29 -7.17 -2.15
N ASN A 223 -22.65 -8.46 -2.07
CA ASN A 223 -23.86 -8.90 -1.36
C ASN A 223 -23.67 -9.03 0.16
N GLN A 224 -22.42 -9.02 0.63
CA GLN A 224 -22.03 -9.18 2.04
C GLN A 224 -21.47 -7.89 2.63
N VAL A 225 -20.99 -6.96 1.79
CA VAL A 225 -20.59 -5.63 2.25
C VAL A 225 -21.81 -4.79 2.68
N PRO A 226 -21.62 -3.83 3.60
CA PRO A 226 -22.68 -2.93 4.04
C PRO A 226 -23.35 -2.16 2.89
N LEU A 227 -24.64 -1.86 3.06
CA LEU A 227 -25.44 -1.17 2.01
C LEU A 227 -24.84 0.19 1.61
N CYS A 228 -24.22 0.90 2.56
CA CYS A 228 -23.54 2.17 2.29
C CYS A 228 -22.37 1.98 1.31
N VAL A 229 -21.57 0.92 1.46
CA VAL A 229 -20.47 0.55 0.56
C VAL A 229 -21.01 0.22 -0.82
N MET A 230 -22.07 -0.60 -0.91
CA MET A 230 -22.70 -0.94 -2.18
C MET A 230 -23.25 0.31 -2.90
N ALA A 231 -23.93 1.19 -2.18
CA ALA A 231 -24.44 2.45 -2.74
C ALA A 231 -23.30 3.36 -3.21
N ARG A 232 -22.17 3.39 -2.48
CA ARG A 232 -20.99 4.17 -2.85
C ARG A 232 -20.29 3.62 -4.08
N LEU A 233 -20.12 2.30 -4.18
CA LEU A 233 -19.61 1.62 -5.38
C LEU A 233 -20.47 1.98 -6.60
N LEU A 234 -21.79 1.81 -6.51
CA LEU A 234 -22.71 2.16 -7.60
C LEU A 234 -22.65 3.65 -7.95
N GLY A 235 -22.63 4.55 -6.96
CA GLY A 235 -22.59 6.00 -7.18
C GLY A 235 -21.25 6.50 -7.74
N ALA A 236 -20.13 5.94 -7.29
CA ALA A 236 -18.80 6.30 -7.78
C ALA A 236 -18.60 5.93 -9.26
N PHE A 237 -19.24 4.84 -9.73
CA PHE A 237 -19.07 4.34 -11.10
C PHE A 237 -20.23 4.65 -12.05
N SER A 238 -21.41 5.08 -11.54
CA SER A 238 -22.58 5.41 -12.38
C SER A 238 -22.62 6.85 -12.92
N SER A 239 -21.71 7.75 -12.52
CA SER A 239 -21.76 9.17 -12.90
C SER A 239 -20.94 9.55 -14.15
N ARG A 240 -20.69 8.60 -15.06
CA ARG A 240 -20.07 8.87 -16.38
C ARG A 240 -20.94 8.40 -17.53
#